data_AF-A0A328CAU8-F1
#
_entry.id   AF-A0A328CAU8-F1
#
_cell.length_a   1.000
_cell.length_b   1.000
_cell.length_c   1.000
_cell.angle_alpha   90.00
_cell.angle_beta   90.00
_cell.angle_gamma   90.00
#
_symmetry.space_group_name_H-M   'P 1'
#
loop_
_entity.id
_entity.type
_entity.pdbx_description
1 polymer ?
#
loop_
_entity_poly.entity_id
_entity_poly.type
_entity_poly.pdbx_seq_one_letter_code
_entity_poly.pdbx_strand_id
1 'polypeptide(L)'
;MAQDLLVVNHGLALMLCEDAAILEETLRAIEPLDLHIRRLGDLALLVPADEIEGVLETLHAQGTFPRVVGQFPSSTPGEVQ
;
A
#
# COMPACT_ATOMS: atom_id res chain seq x y z
N MET A 1 25.19 12.25 -16.52
CA MET A 1 23.90 12.15 -17.24
C MET A 1 23.03 11.21 -16.45
N ALA A 2 22.00 11.71 -15.76
CA ALA A 2 21.04 10.84 -15.10
C ALA A 2 20.15 10.24 -16.21
N GLN A 3 20.19 8.93 -16.38
CA GLN A 3 19.23 8.25 -17.23
C GLN A 3 17.88 8.33 -16.50
N ASP A 4 16.86 8.89 -17.15
CA ASP A 4 15.49 8.79 -16.66
C ASP A 4 15.09 7.32 -16.66
N LEU A 5 15.15 6.69 -15.49
CA LEU A 5 14.71 5.32 -15.29
C LEU A 5 13.18 5.31 -15.34
N LEU A 6 12.62 4.89 -16.48
CA LEU A 6 11.20 4.63 -16.60
C LEU A 6 10.87 3.34 -15.85
N VAL A 7 10.15 3.46 -14.74
CA VAL A 7 9.59 2.32 -13.99
C VAL A 7 8.11 2.19 -14.33
N VAL A 8 7.72 1.02 -14.84
CA VAL A 8 6.32 0.68 -15.12
C VAL A 8 5.88 -0.41 -14.15
N ASN A 9 4.97 -0.05 -13.24
CA ASN A 9 4.36 -1.00 -12.32
C ASN A 9 3.04 -1.53 -12.91
N HIS A 10 2.86 -2.85 -12.86
CA HIS A 10 1.62 -3.53 -13.25
C HIS A 10 0.95 -4.10 -12.02
N GLY A 11 -0.39 -4.07 -11.97
CA GLY A 11 -1.15 -4.50 -10.81
C GLY A 11 -0.94 -3.55 -9.64
N LEU A 12 -1.69 -2.45 -9.61
CA LEU A 12 -1.62 -1.46 -8.53
C LEU A 12 -2.86 -1.58 -7.63
N ALA A 13 -2.63 -1.50 -6.33
CA ALA A 13 -3.63 -1.27 -5.32
C ALA A 13 -3.65 0.23 -4.97
N LEU A 14 -4.85 0.80 -4.90
CA LEU A 14 -5.07 2.16 -4.42
C LEU A 14 -5.55 2.09 -2.98
N MET A 15 -4.73 2.58 -2.06
CA MET A 15 -5.09 2.70 -0.66
C MET A 15 -5.57 4.13 -0.38
N LEU A 16 -6.74 4.24 0.24
CA LEU A 16 -7.39 5.49 0.59
C LEU A 16 -7.31 5.71 2.10
N CYS A 17 -6.86 6.89 2.48
CA CYS A 17 -6.82 7.38 3.84
C CYS A 17 -7.98 8.35 4.08
N GLU A 18 -8.50 8.39 5.30
CA GLU A 18 -9.64 9.24 5.66
C GLU A 18 -9.29 10.73 5.63
N ASP A 19 -8.07 11.06 6.08
CA ASP A 19 -7.53 12.41 6.05
C ASP A 19 -6.00 12.39 5.85
N ALA A 20 -5.43 13.59 5.71
CA ALA A 20 -4.00 13.78 5.46
C ALA A 20 -3.12 13.38 6.67
N ALA A 21 -3.61 13.49 7.90
CA ALA A 21 -2.85 13.08 9.07
C ALA A 21 -2.69 11.55 9.11
N ILE A 22 -3.78 10.82 8.81
CA ILE A 22 -3.77 9.36 8.68
C ILE A 22 -2.83 8.91 7.55
N LEU A 23 -2.79 9.65 6.43
CA LEU A 23 -1.85 9.37 5.34
C LEU A 23 -0.38 9.48 5.81
N GLU A 24 -0.03 10.56 6.50
CA GLU A 24 1.32 10.77 7.00
C GLU A 24 1.72 9.74 8.06
N GLU A 25 0.79 9.34 8.93
CA GLU A 25 1.01 8.26 9.90
C GLU A 25 1.22 6.91 9.20
N THR A 26 0.39 6.61 8.19
CA THR A 26 0.51 5.42 7.37
C THR A 26 1.88 5.35 6.68
N LEU A 27 2.35 6.46 6.11
CA LEU A 27 3.67 6.54 5.47
C LEU A 27 4.81 6.24 6.45
N ARG A 28 4.74 6.76 7.68
CA ARG A 28 5.73 6.47 8.72
C ARG A 28 5.69 5.01 9.17
N ALA A 29 4.50 4.43 9.27
CA ALA A 29 4.32 3.05 9.67
C ALA A 29 4.95 2.06 8.66
N ILE A 30 4.88 2.38 7.37
CA ILE A 30 5.33 1.51 6.28
C ILE A 30 6.71 1.89 5.72
N GLU A 31 7.31 3.00 6.15
CA GLU A 31 8.67 3.42 5.78
C GLU A 31 9.72 2.29 5.96
N PRO A 32 9.68 1.46 7.02
CA PRO A 32 10.65 0.37 7.21
C PRO A 32 10.53 -0.78 6.19
N LEU A 33 9.44 -0.84 5.42
CA LEU A 33 9.15 -1.94 4.50
C LEU A 33 9.83 -1.77 3.13
N ASP A 34 10.47 -0.63 2.86
CA ASP A 34 11.19 -0.33 1.61
C ASP A 34 10.37 -0.60 0.34
N LEU A 35 9.13 -0.13 0.35
CA LEU A 35 8.13 -0.42 -0.68
C LEU A 35 8.15 0.56 -1.85
N HIS A 36 7.70 0.11 -3.02
CA HIS A 36 7.59 0.95 -4.21
C HIS A 36 6.28 1.75 -4.24
N ILE A 37 6.04 2.53 -3.19
CA ILE A 37 4.81 3.31 -3.05
C ILE A 37 4.90 4.68 -3.73
N ARG A 38 3.75 5.16 -4.21
CA ARG A 38 3.61 6.51 -4.75
C ARG A 38 2.41 7.22 -4.12
N ARG A 39 2.66 8.38 -3.51
CA ARG A 39 1.60 9.28 -3.07
C ARG A 39 0.80 9.82 -4.26
N LEU A 40 -0.53 9.80 -4.11
CA LEU A 40 -1.47 10.36 -5.06
C LEU A 40 -2.35 11.39 -4.35
N GLY A 41 -2.01 12.66 -4.51
CA GLY A 41 -2.69 13.75 -3.79
C GLY A 41 -2.50 13.66 -2.28
N ASP A 42 -3.50 14.08 -1.51
CA ASP A 42 -3.39 14.21 -0.05
C ASP A 42 -4.01 13.07 0.75
N LEU A 43 -4.67 12.13 0.08
CA LEU A 43 -5.50 11.10 0.73
C LEU A 43 -5.27 9.69 0.19
N ALA A 44 -4.29 9.49 -0.70
CA ALA A 44 -4.13 8.19 -1.34
C ALA A 44 -2.68 7.79 -1.59
N LEU A 45 -2.48 6.48 -1.58
CA LEU A 45 -1.23 5.81 -1.93
C LEU A 45 -1.50 4.78 -3.02
N LEU A 46 -0.66 4.79 -4.04
CA LEU A 46 -0.52 3.68 -4.96
C LEU A 46 0.55 2.75 -4.41
N VAL A 47 0.18 1.47 -4.32
CA VAL A 47 1.04 0.40 -3.82
C VAL A 47 1.02 -0.72 -4.87
N PRO A 48 2.16 -1.39 -5.15
CA PRO A 48 2.13 -2.63 -5.92
C PRO A 48 1.19 -3.65 -5.28
N ALA A 49 0.38 -4.33 -6.09
CA ALA A 49 -0.64 -5.25 -5.60
C ALA A 49 -0.05 -6.51 -4.93
N ASP A 50 1.19 -6.86 -5.23
CA ASP A 50 1.97 -7.92 -4.57
C ASP A 50 2.56 -7.48 -3.23
N GLU A 51 2.75 -6.17 -3.02
CA GLU A 51 3.28 -5.59 -1.77
C GLU A 51 2.17 -5.21 -0.77
N ILE A 52 0.92 -5.06 -1.22
CA ILE A 52 -0.18 -4.54 -0.39
C ILE A 52 -0.54 -5.41 0.82
N GLU A 53 -0.31 -6.72 0.75
CA GLU A 53 -0.61 -7.63 1.87
C GLU A 53 0.27 -7.31 3.10
N GLY A 54 1.57 -7.14 2.90
CA GLY A 54 2.50 -6.76 3.98
C GLY A 54 2.24 -5.36 4.54
N VAL A 55 1.77 -4.43 3.69
CA VAL A 55 1.29 -3.11 4.13
C VAL A 55 0.09 -3.26 5.06
N LEU A 56 -0.93 -4.03 4.65
CA LEU A 56 -2.13 -4.23 5.43
C LEU A 56 -1.83 -4.94 6.75
N GLU A 57 -0.98 -5.97 6.76
CA GLU A 57 -0.57 -6.63 8.01
C GLU A 57 0.08 -5.65 9.00
N THR A 58 0.99 -4.81 8.51
CA THR A 58 1.68 -3.80 9.33
C THR A 58 0.70 -2.78 9.91
N LEU A 59 -0.24 -2.29 9.10
CA LEU A 59 -1.23 -1.30 9.54
C LEU A 59 -2.27 -1.91 10.48
N HIS A 60 -2.73 -3.13 10.22
CA HIS A 60 -3.66 -3.85 11.08
C HIS A 60 -3.04 -4.15 12.45
N ALA A 61 -1.74 -4.50 12.50
CA ALA A 61 -1.02 -4.68 13.77
C ALA A 61 -0.99 -3.41 14.63
N GLN A 62 -1.15 -2.23 14.01
CA GLN A 62 -1.22 -0.92 14.66
C GLN A 62 -2.67 -0.43 14.86
N GLY A 63 -3.67 -1.23 14.51
CA GLY A 63 -5.08 -0.87 14.63
C GLY A 63 -5.61 0.06 13.53
N THR A 64 -4.90 0.19 12.41
CA THR A 64 -5.30 1.00 11.25
C THR A 64 -5.82 0.12 10.14
N PHE A 65 -7.04 0.39 9.65
CA PHE A 65 -7.75 -0.44 8.66
C PHE A 65 -8.08 0.38 7.41
N PRO A 66 -7.10 0.61 6.51
CA PRO A 66 -7.30 1.49 5.37
C PRO A 66 -8.23 0.86 4.34
N ARG A 67 -8.91 1.70 3.56
CA ARG A 67 -9.73 1.22 2.45
C ARG A 67 -8.85 1.00 1.22
N VAL A 68 -8.83 -0.21 0.68
CA VAL A 68 -8.07 -0.54 -0.55
C VAL A 68 -9.03 -0.79 -1.71
N VAL A 69 -8.68 -0.26 -2.88
CA VAL A 69 -9.38 -0.44 -4.16
C VAL A 69 -8.41 -1.04 -5.18
N GLY A 70 -8.82 -2.11 -5.85
CA GLY A 70 -8.02 -2.82 -6.84
C GLY A 70 -8.15 -4.34 -6.69
N GLN A 71 -7.69 -5.09 -7.68
CA GLN A 71 -7.51 -6.53 -7.55
C GLN A 71 -6.08 -6.78 -7.08
N PHE A 72 -5.94 -7.39 -5.91
CA PHE A 72 -4.68 -7.86 -5.38
C PHE A 72 -4.87 -9.31 -4.93
N PRO A 73 -3.83 -10.14 -5.02
CA PRO A 73 -3.88 -11.50 -4.48
C PRO A 73 -4.17 -11.39 -2.97
N SER A 74 -5.39 -11.72 -2.57
CA SER A 74 -5.69 -11.90 -1.15
C SER A 74 -5.28 -13.33 -0.79
N SER A 75 -4.29 -13.49 0.09
CA SER A 75 -4.07 -14.77 0.74
C SER A 75 -5.19 -14.93 1.78
N THR A 76 -6.38 -15.36 1.36
CA THR A 76 -7.30 -16.00 2.31
C THR A 76 -6.55 -17.19 2.90
N PRO A 77 -6.27 -17.23 4.23
CA PRO A 77 -5.77 -18.44 4.86
C PRO A 77 -6.77 -19.54 4.53
N GLY A 78 -6.29 -20.65 3.96
CA GLY A 78 -7.13 -21.66 3.34
C GLY A 78 -8.36 -22.01 4.17
N GLU A 79 -9.51 -22.07 3.50
CA GLU A 79 -10.55 -23.02 3.87
C GLU A 79 -9.92 -24.42 3.82
N VAL A 80 -9.35 -24.83 4.95
CA VAL A 80 -9.07 -26.23 5.26
C VAL A 80 -10.41 -26.94 5.27
N GLN A 81 -10.71 -27.66 4.19
CA GLN A 81 -11.74 -28.70 4.16
C GLN A 81 -11.29 -29.92 4.95
#